data_AF-A0A101W9C0-F1
#
_entry.id   AF-A0A101W9C0-F1
#
_cell.length_a   1.000
_cell.length_b   1.000
_cell.length_c   1.000
_cell.angle_alpha   90.00
_cell.angle_beta   90.00
_cell.angle_gamma   90.00
#
_symmetry.space_group_name_H-M   'P 1'
#
loop_
_entity.id
_entity.type
_entity.pdbx_description
1 polymer ?
#
loop_
_entity_poly.entity_id
_entity_poly.type
_entity_poly.pdbx_seq_one_letter_code
_entity_poly.pdbx_strand_id
1 'polypeptide(L)'
;MFGEDGNDVLFGGNQNDMLRGGNGNDFLRGDRNNDRLFGDAGNDVLSGGKGRDILHGGAGRDRFDYDKTNESRGALRDKILEFQRKADDIDLRTIDASTKTGGN
;
A
#
# COMPACT_ATOMS: atom_id res chain seq x y z
N MET A 1 -11.43 6.30 7.62
CA MET A 1 -10.93 7.66 7.39
C MET A 1 -11.09 7.96 5.91
N PHE A 2 -11.45 9.21 5.56
CA PHE A 2 -11.73 9.65 4.19
C PHE A 2 -10.97 10.94 3.91
N GLY A 3 -10.31 11.05 2.75
CA GLY A 3 -9.67 12.28 2.25
C GLY A 3 -10.65 13.20 1.52
N GLU A 4 -11.57 12.61 0.75
CA GLU A 4 -12.56 13.29 -0.10
C GLU A 4 -11.92 13.90 -1.37
N ASP A 5 -12.05 15.21 -1.62
CA ASP A 5 -11.41 15.87 -2.75
C ASP A 5 -10.08 16.49 -2.31
N GLY A 6 -9.00 16.23 -3.05
CA GLY A 6 -7.69 16.80 -2.80
C GLY A 6 -6.58 15.77 -2.88
N ASN A 7 -5.35 16.21 -2.63
CA ASN A 7 -4.24 15.28 -2.43
C ASN A 7 -4.05 15.12 -0.92
N ASP A 8 -4.42 13.95 -0.41
CA ASP A 8 -4.49 13.69 1.02
C ASP A 8 -3.40 12.73 1.51
N VAL A 9 -3.15 12.78 2.82
CA VAL A 9 -2.23 11.88 3.50
C VAL A 9 -2.94 11.23 4.66
N LEU A 10 -3.19 9.92 4.56
CA LEU A 10 -3.96 9.13 5.52
C LEU A 10 -3.10 8.08 6.19
N PHE A 11 -3.24 7.96 7.51
CA PHE A 11 -2.57 6.95 8.34
C PHE A 11 -3.61 6.18 9.18
N GLY A 12 -3.58 4.85 9.10
CA GLY A 12 -4.47 3.95 9.87
C GLY A 12 -3.98 3.77 11.30
N GLY A 13 -2.70 3.46 11.47
CA GLY A 13 -2.06 3.33 12.77
C GLY A 13 -2.02 1.87 13.24
N ASN A 14 -2.46 1.59 14.47
CA ASN A 14 -2.28 0.27 15.09
C ASN A 14 -3.55 -0.59 15.12
N GLN A 15 -4.58 -0.27 14.34
CA GLN A 15 -5.86 -0.99 14.36
C GLN A 15 -6.15 -1.60 12.99
N ASN A 16 -7.29 -2.28 12.84
CA ASN A 16 -7.76 -2.64 11.50
C ASN A 16 -8.49 -1.42 10.94
N ASP A 17 -7.86 -0.74 10.00
CA ASP A 17 -8.32 0.53 9.50
C ASP A 17 -8.92 0.40 8.09
N MET A 18 -9.84 1.31 7.79
CA MET A 18 -10.36 1.53 6.45
C MET A 18 -10.01 2.96 6.05
N LEU A 19 -9.14 3.09 5.06
CA LEU A 19 -8.69 4.36 4.51
C LEU A 19 -9.21 4.51 3.09
N ARG A 20 -9.76 5.68 2.77
CA ARG A 20 -10.23 6.03 1.43
C ARG A 20 -9.66 7.40 1.05
N GLY A 21 -8.90 7.47 -0.02
CA GLY A 21 -8.31 8.69 -0.57
C GLY A 21 -9.41 9.60 -1.11
N GLY A 22 -10.01 9.20 -2.22
CA GLY A 22 -11.11 9.92 -2.85
C GLY A 22 -10.68 10.44 -4.21
N ASN A 23 -10.89 11.72 -4.49
CA ASN A 23 -10.43 12.33 -5.73
C ASN A 23 -9.11 13.06 -5.50
N GLY A 24 -8.07 12.69 -6.23
CA GLY A 24 -6.77 13.35 -6.23
C GLY A 24 -5.65 12.35 -6.10
N ASN A 25 -4.42 12.83 -5.90
CA ASN A 25 -3.26 11.93 -5.78
C ASN A 25 -2.93 11.78 -4.29
N ASP A 26 -3.31 10.64 -3.73
CA ASP A 26 -3.31 10.42 -2.29
C ASP A 26 -2.14 9.54 -1.84
N PHE A 27 -1.79 9.69 -0.55
CA PHE A 27 -0.87 8.80 0.15
C PHE A 27 -1.61 8.09 1.29
N LEU A 28 -1.75 6.77 1.18
CA LEU A 28 -2.43 5.95 2.18
C LEU A 28 -1.45 4.96 2.82
N ARG A 29 -1.41 4.94 4.15
CA ARG A 29 -0.62 3.98 4.94
C ARG A 29 -1.45 3.30 6.03
N GLY A 30 -1.58 1.98 5.97
CA GLY A 30 -2.30 1.18 6.98
C GLY A 30 -1.56 1.07 8.33
N ASP A 31 -0.23 0.99 8.27
CA ASP A 31 0.69 0.79 9.41
C ASP A 31 0.68 -0.63 10.00
N ARG A 32 -0.22 -0.98 10.92
CA ARG A 32 -0.26 -2.32 11.54
C ARG A 32 -1.67 -2.89 11.55
N ASN A 33 -1.71 -4.23 11.51
CA ASN A 33 -2.88 -5.10 11.44
C ASN A 33 -3.46 -5.13 10.03
N ASN A 34 -4.71 -5.58 9.90
CA ASN A 34 -5.28 -5.89 8.59
C ASN A 34 -6.11 -4.72 8.10
N ASP A 35 -5.55 -3.96 7.18
CA ASP A 35 -6.12 -2.73 6.69
C ASP A 35 -6.80 -2.89 5.33
N ARG A 36 -7.68 -1.94 5.03
CA ARG A 36 -8.31 -1.79 3.71
C ARG A 36 -8.07 -0.39 3.21
N LEU A 37 -7.25 -0.27 2.17
CA LEU A 37 -6.88 1.00 1.56
C LEU A 37 -7.53 1.10 0.18
N PHE A 38 -8.17 2.23 -0.08
CA PHE A 38 -8.80 2.57 -1.36
C PHE A 38 -8.27 3.94 -1.82
N GLY A 39 -7.52 3.99 -2.92
CA GLY A 39 -7.07 5.24 -3.55
C GLY A 39 -8.24 5.99 -4.20
N ASP A 40 -9.11 5.25 -4.88
CA ASP A 40 -10.24 5.75 -5.66
C ASP A 40 -9.83 6.40 -6.98
N ALA A 41 -9.75 7.73 -7.09
CA ALA A 41 -9.52 8.39 -8.38
C ALA A 41 -8.29 9.29 -8.32
N GLY A 42 -7.31 9.02 -9.18
CA GLY A 42 -6.06 9.75 -9.27
C GLY A 42 -4.86 8.81 -9.24
N ASN A 43 -3.67 9.34 -9.06
CA ASN A 43 -2.45 8.53 -9.03
C ASN A 43 -1.99 8.38 -7.59
N ASP A 44 -2.34 7.25 -6.98
CA ASP A 44 -2.21 7.09 -5.54
C ASP A 44 -0.97 6.29 -5.14
N VAL A 45 -0.53 6.48 -3.90
CA VAL A 45 0.52 5.66 -3.26
C VAL A 45 -0.07 4.92 -2.08
N LEU A 46 -0.15 3.60 -2.17
CA LEU A 46 -0.74 2.75 -1.14
C LEU A 46 0.32 1.86 -0.50
N SER A 47 0.38 1.88 0.83
CA SER A 47 1.23 0.98 1.62
C SER A 47 0.41 0.33 2.73
N GLY A 48 0.23 -0.99 2.67
CA GLY A 48 -0.50 -1.74 3.69
C GLY A 48 0.19 -1.66 5.05
N GLY A 49 1.50 -1.94 5.07
CA GLY A 49 2.28 -1.97 6.30
C GLY A 49 2.41 -3.41 6.81
N LYS A 50 2.20 -3.62 8.11
CA LYS A 50 2.26 -4.95 8.71
C LYS A 50 0.87 -5.54 8.82
N GLY A 51 0.68 -6.73 8.27
CA GLY A 51 -0.55 -7.48 8.45
C GLY A 51 -0.97 -8.07 7.12
N ARG A 52 -2.23 -8.46 7.02
CA ARG A 52 -2.81 -8.91 5.76
C ARG A 52 -3.72 -7.83 5.24
N ASP A 53 -3.18 -7.01 4.35
CA ASP A 53 -3.87 -5.83 3.87
C ASP A 53 -4.58 -6.09 2.55
N ILE A 54 -5.60 -5.28 2.29
CA ILE A 54 -6.32 -5.24 1.02
C ILE A 54 -6.12 -3.85 0.44
N LEU A 55 -5.48 -3.78 -0.72
CA LEU A 55 -5.14 -2.54 -1.39
C LEU A 55 -5.90 -2.44 -2.72
N HIS A 56 -6.56 -1.30 -2.90
CA HIS A 56 -7.30 -0.90 -4.09
C HIS A 56 -6.77 0.45 -4.55
N GLY A 57 -6.09 0.50 -5.69
CA GLY A 57 -5.60 1.76 -6.25
C GLY A 57 -6.73 2.58 -6.87
N GLY A 58 -7.66 1.92 -7.56
CA GLY A 58 -8.77 2.54 -8.25
C GLY A 58 -8.39 2.95 -9.68
N ALA A 59 -8.69 4.19 -10.03
CA ALA A 59 -8.54 4.73 -11.37
C ALA A 59 -7.35 5.69 -11.43
N GLY A 60 -6.35 5.33 -12.22
CA GLY A 60 -5.19 6.16 -12.49
C GLY A 60 -3.96 5.29 -12.58
N ARG A 61 -2.79 5.87 -12.34
CA ARG A 61 -1.53 5.15 -12.23
C ARG A 61 -1.15 5.09 -10.76
N ASP A 62 -1.39 3.94 -10.16
CA ASP A 62 -1.17 3.77 -8.73
C ASP A 62 0.16 3.08 -8.46
N ARG A 63 0.75 3.40 -7.31
CA ARG A 63 1.97 2.79 -6.81
C ARG A 63 1.70 2.07 -5.50
N PHE A 64 1.83 0.74 -5.52
CA PHE A 64 1.74 -0.08 -4.33
C PHE A 64 3.14 -0.24 -3.71
N ASP A 65 3.38 0.42 -2.58
CA ASP A 65 4.65 0.38 -1.86
C ASP A 65 4.66 -0.80 -0.89
N TYR A 66 5.39 -1.84 -1.27
CA TYR A 66 5.46 -3.08 -0.52
C TYR A 66 6.53 -2.99 0.56
N ASP A 67 6.17 -2.77 1.82
CA ASP A 67 7.16 -2.70 2.91
C ASP A 67 7.77 -4.10 3.19
N LYS A 68 9.10 -4.18 3.32
CA LYS A 68 9.87 -5.43 3.53
C LYS A 68 9.77 -5.95 4.98
N THR A 69 8.64 -5.76 5.64
CA THR A 69 8.49 -6.38 6.95
C THR A 69 8.36 -7.90 6.77
N ASN A 70 8.92 -8.69 7.70
CA ASN A 70 8.86 -10.16 7.62
C ASN A 70 7.41 -10.70 7.62
N GLU A 71 6.44 -9.84 7.94
CA GLU A 71 5.03 -10.16 7.98
C GLU A 71 4.42 -10.27 6.59
N SER A 72 4.92 -9.57 5.57
CA SER A 72 4.33 -9.69 4.22
C SER A 72 4.67 -11.03 3.52
N ARG A 73 5.15 -12.06 4.22
CA ARG A 73 5.46 -13.40 3.67
C ARG A 73 4.45 -14.45 4.16
N GLY A 74 4.05 -15.37 3.28
CA GLY A 74 3.18 -16.50 3.66
C GLY A 74 1.71 -16.10 3.83
N ALA A 75 1.12 -16.41 4.99
CA ALA A 75 -0.32 -16.21 5.25
C ALA A 75 -0.72 -14.74 5.49
N LEU A 76 0.27 -13.88 5.66
CA LEU A 76 0.15 -12.45 5.94
C LEU A 76 0.55 -11.61 4.70
N ARG A 77 0.42 -12.18 3.50
CA ARG A 77 0.63 -11.45 2.25
C ARG A 77 -0.53 -10.52 1.96
N ASP A 78 -0.20 -9.30 1.55
CA ASP A 78 -1.18 -8.33 1.07
C ASP A 78 -1.84 -8.79 -0.23
N LYS A 79 -3.05 -8.27 -0.47
CA LYS A 79 -3.82 -8.49 -1.68
C LYS A 79 -4.06 -7.16 -2.38
N ILE A 80 -3.52 -7.05 -3.59
CA ILE A 80 -3.90 -5.99 -4.52
C ILE A 80 -4.99 -6.56 -5.42
N LEU A 81 -6.20 -6.00 -5.36
CA LEU A 81 -7.37 -6.63 -5.98
C LEU A 81 -7.62 -6.24 -7.44
N GLU A 82 -7.12 -5.10 -7.90
CA GLU A 82 -7.44 -4.56 -9.22
C GLU A 82 -6.23 -4.11 -10.05
N PHE A 83 -5.04 -4.64 -9.71
CA PHE A 83 -3.78 -4.25 -10.33
C PHE A 83 -3.85 -4.21 -11.87
N GLN A 84 -3.71 -3.02 -12.42
CA GLN A 84 -3.73 -2.75 -13.86
C GLN A 84 -2.30 -2.74 -14.40
N ARG A 85 -1.83 -3.86 -14.96
CA ARG A 85 -0.44 -4.03 -15.46
C ARG A 85 0.10 -2.97 -16.43
N LYS A 86 -0.77 -2.14 -17.02
CA LYS A 86 -0.39 -1.06 -17.96
C LYS A 86 -0.42 0.34 -17.33
N ALA A 87 -1.07 0.48 -16.17
CA ALA A 87 -1.22 1.75 -15.48
C ALA A 87 -0.40 1.73 -14.19
N ASP A 88 -0.54 0.67 -13.39
CA ASP A 88 -0.04 0.59 -12.02
C ASP A 88 1.37 0.02 -11.93
N ASP A 89 2.07 0.44 -10.89
CA ASP A 89 3.40 -0.01 -10.52
C ASP A 89 3.39 -0.64 -9.12
N ILE A 90 4.12 -1.74 -8.94
CA ILE A 90 4.44 -2.27 -7.61
C ILE A 90 5.86 -1.86 -7.32
N ASP A 91 6.05 -1.08 -6.26
CA ASP A 91 7.38 -0.72 -5.80
C ASP A 91 7.92 -1.79 -4.85
N LEU A 92 9.04 -2.38 -5.27
CA LEU A 92 9.80 -3.39 -4.53
C LEU A 92 11.18 -2.86 -4.08
N ARG A 93 11.45 -1.55 -4.19
CA ARG A 93 12.76 -0.95 -3.85
C ARG A 93 13.13 -1.14 -2.38
N THR A 94 12.13 -1.19 -1.51
CA THR A 94 12.25 -1.55 -0.08
C THR A 94 12.69 -3.00 0.13
N ILE A 95 12.49 -3.90 -0.84
CA ILE A 95 12.80 -5.33 -0.73
C ILE A 95 14.30 -5.62 -0.89
N ASP A 96 15.10 -4.64 -1.34
CA ASP A 96 16.50 -4.82 -1.76
C ASP A 96 17.23 -5.91 -0.96
N ALA A 97 17.65 -6.94 -1.67
CA ALA A 97 18.22 -8.18 -1.13
C ALA A 97 19.67 -8.01 -0.65
N SER A 98 20.13 -6.76 -0.46
CA SER A 98 21.50 -6.42 -0.06
C SER A 98 21.89 -6.86 1.36
N THR A 99 20.96 -7.45 2.15
CA THR A 99 21.32 -8.20 3.36
C THR A 99 21.80 -9.63 3.06
N LYS A 100 22.35 -9.90 1.87
CA LYS A 100 23.28 -11.02 1.73
C LYS A 100 24.61 -10.58 2.33
N THR A 101 24.75 -10.84 3.62
CA THR A 101 26.02 -10.90 4.35
C THR A 101 27.16 -11.37 3.43
N GLY A 102 27.99 -10.44 2.97
CA GLY A 102 29.34 -10.73 2.52
C GLY A 102 30.27 -10.47 3.71
N GLY A 103 31.26 -11.29 4.04
CA GLY A 103 31.77 -12.50 3.44
C GLY A 103 32.54 -13.30 4.51
N ASN A 104 33.11 -14.44 4.08
CA ASN A 104 33.88 -15.42 4.88
C ASN A 104 34.78 -14.86 5.97
#